data_AF-A0AAV3XQK1-F1
#
_entry.id   AF-A0AAV3XQK1-F1
#
_cell.length_a   1.000
_cell.length_b   1.000
_cell.length_c   1.000
_cell.angle_alpha   90.00
_cell.angle_beta   90.00
_cell.angle_gamma   90.00
#
_symmetry.space_group_name_H-M   'P 1'
#
loop_
_entity.id
_entity.type
_entity.pdbx_description
1 polymer ?
#
loop_
_entity_poly.entity_id
_entity_poly.type
_entity_poly.pdbx_seq_one_letter_code
_entity_poly.pdbx_strand_id
1 'polypeptide(L)' 'MQIKDMTVEQLTDLIRHIVEQCLDEYFGDPDEGKEIKEEVKQRLMEFRKGKEAGERGIPAEEVYKKLSGKQQ' A
#
# COMPACT_ATOMS: atom_id res chain seq x y z
N MET A 1 18.70 13.29 28.64
CA MET A 1 19.69 13.70 27.62
C MET A 1 19.30 15.08 27.15
N GLN A 2 20.11 16.11 27.38
CA GLN A 2 19.81 17.44 26.85
C GLN A 2 20.40 17.55 25.46
N ILE A 3 19.83 18.40 24.58
CA ILE A 3 20.30 18.54 23.19
C ILE A 3 21.79 18.92 23.14
N LYS A 4 22.26 19.73 24.08
CA LYS A 4 23.67 20.12 24.23
C LYS A 4 24.62 18.96 24.53
N ASP A 5 24.10 17.83 25.00
CA ASP A 5 24.88 16.64 25.35
C ASP A 5 24.93 15.63 24.18
N MET A 6 24.28 15.93 23.04
CA MET A 6 24.24 15.05 21.87
C MET A 6 25.49 15.24 21.00
N THR A 7 25.98 14.15 20.42
CA THR A 7 26.96 14.23 19.34
C THR A 7 26.30 14.74 18.05
N VAL A 8 27.12 15.20 17.10
CA VAL A 8 26.65 15.65 15.78
C VAL A 8 25.91 14.53 15.05
N GLU A 9 26.37 13.29 15.18
CA GLU A 9 25.71 12.11 14.60
C GLU A 9 24.33 11.90 15.21
N GLN A 10 24.23 11.91 16.55
CA GLN A 10 22.95 11.74 17.24
C GLN A 10 21.93 12.84 16.89
N LEU A 11 22.39 14.08 16.72
CA LEU A 11 21.53 15.17 16.30
C LEU A 11 21.08 15.00 14.84
N THR A 12 21.98 14.56 13.96
CA THR A 12 21.68 14.31 12.54
C THR A 12 20.65 13.20 12.38
N ASP A 13 20.81 12.12 13.13
CA ASP A 13 19.88 10.99 13.13
C ASP A 13 18.51 11.39 13.68
N LEU A 14 18.46 12.21 14.74
CA LEU A 14 17.21 12.76 15.25
C LEU A 14 16.48 13.59 14.18
N ILE A 15 17.20 14.47 13.49
CA ILE A 15 16.61 15.30 12.42
C ILE A 15 16.11 14.42 11.28
N ARG A 16 16.90 13.43 10.84
CA ARG A 16 16.49 12.49 9.81
C ARG A 16 15.21 11.77 10.19
N HIS A 17 15.14 11.24 11.41
CA HIS A 17 13.97 10.52 11.89
C HIS A 17 12.72 11.41 11.87
N ILE A 18 12.82 12.66 12.36
CA ILE A 18 11.71 13.61 12.33
C ILE A 18 11.26 13.90 10.89
N VAL A 19 12.21 14.07 9.96
CA VAL A 19 11.88 14.30 8.54
C VAL A 19 11.16 13.09 7.93
N GLU A 20 11.64 11.87 8.20
CA GLU A 20 10.98 10.64 7.76
C GLU A 20 9.56 10.53 8.32
N GLN A 21 9.36 10.80 9.61
CA GLN A 21 8.02 10.84 10.22
C GLN A 21 7.11 11.86 9.54
N CYS A 22 7.59 13.09 9.29
CA CYS A 22 6.80 14.08 8.57
C CYS A 22 6.46 13.63 7.15
N LEU A 23 7.41 13.01 6.43
CA LEU A 23 7.15 12.51 5.09
C LEU A 23 6.09 11.40 5.10
N ASP A 24 6.14 10.49 6.07
CA ASP A 24 5.10 9.45 6.24
C ASP A 24 3.74 10.08 6.59
N GLU A 25 3.68 11.14 7.38
CA GLU A 25 2.42 11.83 7.68
C GLU A 25 1.79 12.48 6.43
N TYR A 26 2.59 13.02 5.51
CA TYR A 26 2.09 13.68 4.30
C TYR A 26 1.91 12.73 3.11
N PHE A 27 2.73 11.68 3.02
CA PHE A 27 2.86 10.82 1.84
C PHE A 27 2.77 9.32 2.16
N GLY A 28 2.48 8.96 3.41
CA GLY A 28 2.28 7.57 3.83
C GLY A 28 1.07 6.92 3.17
N ASP A 29 0.90 5.63 3.42
CA ASP A 29 -0.19 4.86 2.85
C ASP A 29 -1.53 5.36 3.41
N PRO A 30 -2.42 5.95 2.59
CA PRO A 30 -3.71 6.46 3.06
C PRO A 30 -4.62 5.35 3.60
N ASP A 31 -4.35 4.08 3.29
CA ASP A 31 -5.09 2.92 3.76
C ASP A 31 -4.42 2.20 4.94
N GLU A 32 -3.32 2.74 5.47
CA GLU A 32 -2.66 2.19 6.65
C GLU A 32 -3.63 2.09 7.84
N GLY A 33 -3.63 0.94 8.51
CA GLY A 33 -4.51 0.67 9.66
C GLY A 33 -5.98 0.46 9.33
N LYS A 34 -6.41 0.51 8.05
CA LYS A 34 -7.79 0.22 7.67
C LYS A 34 -8.04 -1.28 7.52
N GLU A 35 -9.26 -1.69 7.86
CA GLU A 35 -9.72 -3.05 7.60
C GLU A 35 -10.25 -3.19 6.17
N ILE A 36 -9.98 -4.33 5.55
CA ILE A 36 -10.53 -4.67 4.23
C ILE A 36 -12.03 -4.93 4.39
N LYS A 37 -12.85 -4.27 3.56
CA LYS A 37 -14.29 -4.55 3.48
C LYS A 37 -14.55 -6.03 3.23
N GLU A 38 -15.50 -6.62 3.95
CA GLU A 38 -15.79 -8.05 3.86
C GLU A 38 -16.14 -8.50 2.43
N GLU A 39 -16.84 -7.69 1.64
CA GLU A 39 -17.14 -7.98 0.23
C GLU A 39 -15.86 -8.16 -0.62
N VAL A 40 -14.86 -7.30 -0.41
CA VAL A 40 -13.58 -7.36 -1.12
C VAL A 40 -12.79 -8.57 -0.66
N LYS A 41 -12.76 -8.83 0.65
CA LYS A 41 -12.09 -9.98 1.25
C LYS A 41 -12.66 -11.30 0.73
N GLN A 42 -13.98 -11.47 0.69
CA GLN A 42 -14.63 -12.66 0.15
C GLN A 42 -14.28 -12.88 -1.32
N ARG A 43 -14.35 -11.83 -2.14
CA ARG A 43 -13.97 -11.89 -3.55
C ARG A 43 -12.51 -12.30 -3.76
N LEU A 44 -11.60 -11.80 -2.93
CA LEU A 44 -10.18 -12.19 -2.97
C LEU A 44 -9.98 -13.67 -2.59
N MET A 45 -10.74 -14.16 -1.59
CA MET A 45 -10.70 -15.57 -1.20
C MET A 45 -11.22 -16.49 -2.30
N GLU A 46 -12.27 -16.12 -3.02
CA GLU A 46 -12.78 -16.84 -4.19
C GLU A 46 -11.74 -16.88 -5.31
N PHE A 47 -11.13 -15.73 -5.65
CA PHE A 47 -10.06 -15.68 -6.65
C PHE A 47 -8.87 -16.55 -6.28
N ARG A 48 -8.50 -16.57 -4.99
CA ARG A 48 -7.42 -17.42 -4.50
C ARG A 48 -7.74 -18.90 -4.68
N LYS A 49 -8.95 -19.34 -4.31
CA LYS A 49 -9.40 -20.73 -4.50
C LYS A 49 -9.42 -21.13 -5.97
N GLY A 50 -9.91 -20.26 -6.85
CA GLY A 50 -9.90 -20.50 -8.31
C GLY A 50 -8.47 -20.68 -8.85
N LYS A 51 -7.54 -19.82 -8.43
CA LYS A 51 -6.12 -19.95 -8.81
C LYS A 51 -5.50 -21.24 -8.29
N GLU A 52 -5.77 -21.63 -7.05
CA GLU A 52 -5.30 -22.89 -6.47
C GLU A 52 -5.89 -24.11 -7.20
N ALA A 53 -7.11 -24.00 -7.73
CA ALA A 53 -7.75 -25.00 -8.61
C ALA A 53 -7.23 -24.98 -10.06
N GLY A 54 -6.28 -24.09 -10.39
CA GLY A 54 -5.63 -24.01 -11.70
C GLY A 54 -6.25 -23.00 -12.67
N GLU A 55 -7.24 -22.20 -12.24
CA GLU A 55 -7.78 -21.11 -13.05
C GLU A 55 -6.71 -20.03 -13.27
N ARG A 56 -6.46 -19.67 -14.53
CA ARG A 56 -5.52 -18.61 -14.88
C ARG A 56 -6.27 -17.30 -15.11
N GLY A 57 -5.57 -16.20 -14.86
CA GLY A 57 -6.06 -14.87 -15.20
C GLY A 57 -6.26 -14.71 -16.72
N ILE A 58 -7.01 -13.68 -17.09
CA ILE A 58 -7.17 -13.29 -18.49
C ILE A 58 -6.02 -12.36 -18.94
N PRO A 59 -5.66 -12.37 -20.24
CA PRO A 59 -4.69 -11.42 -20.79
C PRO A 59 -5.08 -9.96 -20.54
N ALA A 60 -4.08 -9.10 -20.38
CA ALA A 60 -4.29 -7.68 -20.09
C ALA A 60 -5.15 -7.01 -21.18
N GLU A 61 -4.96 -7.38 -22.45
CA GLU A 61 -5.70 -6.86 -23.60
C GLU A 61 -7.21 -7.15 -23.49
N GLU A 62 -7.59 -8.31 -22.95
CA GLU A 62 -8.99 -8.65 -22.71
C GLU A 62 -9.59 -7.85 -21.55
N VAL A 63 -8.80 -7.57 -20.51
CA VAL A 63 -9.20 -6.69 -19.40
C VAL A 63 -9.46 -5.29 -19.93
N TYR A 64 -8.54 -4.75 -20.74
CA TYR A 64 -8.69 -3.43 -21.34
C TYR A 64 -9.97 -3.31 -22.16
N LYS A 65 -10.26 -4.27 -23.06
CA LYS A 65 -11.51 -4.27 -23.85
C LYS A 65 -12.77 -4.29 -22.97
N LYS A 66 -12.77 -5.07 -21.89
CA LYS A 66 -13.91 -5.16 -20.96
C LYS A 66 -14.15 -3.87 -20.17
N LEU A 67 -13.07 -3.15 -19.81
CA LEU A 67 -13.16 -1.93 -19.02
C LEU A 67 -13.32 -0.67 -19.88
N SER A 68 -12.72 -0.62 -21.07
CA SER A 68 -12.81 0.52 -22.00
C SER A 68 -14.15 0.59 -22.74
N GLY A 69 -14.90 -0.51 -22.82
CA GLY A 69 -16.21 -0.58 -23.48
C GLY A 69 -17.39 -0.01 -22.67
N LYS A 70 -17.17 0.60 -21.50
CA LYS A 70 -18.20 1.22 -20.66
C LYS A 70 -18.13 2.75 -20.62
N GLN A 71 -17.68 3.38 -21.71
CA GLN A 71 -17.89 4.81 -21.95
C GLN A 71 -18.57 5.02 -23.31
N GLN A 72 -19.90 4.86 -23.31
CA GLN A 72 -20.84 5.56 -24.19
C GLN A 72 -22.11 5.80 -23.41
#